data_AF-A0A5N5HPB7-F1
#
_entry.id   AF-A0A5N5HPB7-F1
#
_cell.length_a   1.000
_cell.length_b   1.000
_cell.length_c   1.000
_cell.angle_alpha   90.00
_cell.angle_beta   90.00
_cell.angle_gamma   90.00
#
_symmetry.space_group_name_H-M   'P 1'
#
loop_
_entity.id
_entity.type
_entity.pdbx_description
1 polymer ?
#
loop_
_entity_poly.entity_id
_entity_poly.type
_entity_poly.pdbx_seq_one_letter_code
_entity_poly.pdbx_strand_id
1 'polypeptide(L)'
;MKASLKGSYDTEKSCAAANIAVFASDVKFRASLTDATFAAGPSLHGLVLAVEKPGFFIVDYNVPKKDFRFQFMSSVRVAGKPLNLNYIHMRGDNRTILDGTLVLDSANKVSANHVLGSRNGKFKYSYLHGGATTFEPSYDLAKESWDFAVSRRFYDDVFRASYQTSSKLLGLEWSRSSKINGTFKVSASVNLAGERKMPRLTAESTWDIDM
;
A
#
# COMPACT_ATOMS: atom_id res chain seq x y z
N MET A 1 -2.04 9.58 -24.88
CA MET A 1 -1.43 8.53 -24.03
C MET A 1 -1.34 9.07 -22.61
N LYS A 2 -1.63 8.29 -21.57
CA LYS A 2 -1.52 8.78 -20.17
C LYS A 2 -0.24 8.25 -19.52
N ALA A 3 0.47 9.11 -18.81
CA ALA A 3 1.65 8.76 -18.05
C ALA A 3 1.52 9.22 -16.59
N SER A 4 2.22 8.55 -15.68
CA SER A 4 2.25 8.90 -14.26
C SER A 4 3.67 8.78 -13.71
N LEU A 5 4.11 9.79 -12.96
CA LEU A 5 5.40 9.84 -12.29
C LEU A 5 5.20 9.92 -10.78
N LYS A 6 5.76 8.97 -10.04
CA LYS A 6 5.74 8.97 -8.58
C LYS A 6 7.14 8.97 -8.00
N GLY A 7 7.48 9.99 -7.22
CA GLY A 7 8.68 10.05 -6.39
C GLY A 7 8.36 9.75 -4.93
N SER A 8 9.29 9.09 -4.23
CA SER A 8 9.22 8.86 -2.79
C SER A 8 10.59 8.90 -2.14
N TYR A 9 10.67 9.38 -0.90
CA TYR A 9 11.89 9.40 -0.09
C TYR A 9 11.61 8.90 1.33
N ASP A 10 12.52 8.08 1.85
CA ASP A 10 12.44 7.47 3.18
C ASP A 10 13.74 7.68 3.96
N THR A 11 13.62 8.37 5.10
CA THR A 11 14.75 8.73 5.97
C THR A 11 15.37 7.55 6.70
N GLU A 12 14.63 6.48 6.99
CA GLU A 12 15.18 5.32 7.70
C GLU A 12 16.16 4.55 6.81
N LYS A 13 15.87 4.50 5.51
CA LYS A 13 16.69 3.80 4.51
C LYS A 13 17.65 4.73 3.78
N SER A 14 17.54 6.06 4.02
CA SER A 14 18.18 7.10 3.23
C SER A 14 18.06 6.83 1.72
N CYS A 15 16.85 6.47 1.27
CA CYS A 15 16.61 5.94 -0.07
C CYS A 15 15.48 6.72 -0.75
N ALA A 16 15.75 7.22 -1.95
CA ALA A 16 14.74 7.67 -2.90
C ALA A 16 14.34 6.53 -3.84
N ALA A 17 13.12 6.65 -4.35
CA ALA A 17 12.58 5.78 -5.36
C ALA A 17 11.71 6.57 -6.35
N ALA A 18 11.74 6.15 -7.60
CA ALA A 18 10.97 6.72 -8.68
C ALA A 18 10.17 5.62 -9.38
N ASN A 19 8.91 5.91 -9.70
CA ASN A 19 8.06 5.02 -10.47
C ASN A 19 7.55 5.79 -11.69
N ILE A 20 7.74 5.21 -12.86
CA ILE A 20 7.20 5.71 -14.12
C ILE A 20 6.17 4.71 -14.60
N ALA A 21 5.00 5.19 -15.02
CA ALA A 21 3.99 4.35 -15.60
C ALA A 21 3.39 4.96 -16.87
N VAL A 22 3.08 4.10 -17.84
CA VAL A 22 2.46 4.45 -19.11
C VAL A 22 1.24 3.56 -19.32
N PHE A 23 0.13 4.18 -19.72
CA PHE A 23 -1.12 3.48 -20.03
C PHE A 23 -1.26 3.26 -21.54
N ALA A 24 -1.53 2.01 -21.90
CA ALA A 24 -1.93 1.58 -23.24
C ALA A 24 -3.30 0.92 -23.14
N SER A 25 -4.36 1.66 -23.48
CA SER A 25 -5.75 1.23 -23.29
C SER A 25 -6.05 0.88 -21.81
N ASP A 26 -6.36 -0.37 -21.51
CA ASP A 26 -6.69 -0.90 -20.18
C ASP A 26 -5.49 -1.52 -19.46
N VAL A 27 -4.31 -1.53 -20.10
CA VAL A 27 -3.07 -2.06 -19.53
C VAL A 27 -2.14 -0.91 -19.17
N LYS A 28 -1.50 -1.02 -18.01
CA LYS A 28 -0.46 -0.12 -17.53
C LYS A 28 0.87 -0.85 -17.42
N PHE A 29 1.88 -0.25 -18.00
CA PHE A 29 3.28 -0.65 -17.86
C PHE A 29 3.92 0.24 -16.82
N ARG A 30 4.65 -0.33 -15.87
CA ARG A 30 5.32 0.40 -14.80
C ARG A 30 6.77 -0.03 -14.68
N ALA A 31 7.66 0.93 -14.54
CA ALA A 31 9.05 0.74 -14.15
C ALA A 31 9.29 1.46 -12.83
N SER A 32 9.89 0.75 -11.87
CA SER A 32 10.23 1.27 -10.55
C SER A 32 11.74 1.21 -10.36
N LEU A 33 12.32 2.29 -9.87
CA LEU A 33 13.75 2.50 -9.67
C LEU A 33 14.00 2.95 -8.24
N THR A 34 15.19 2.68 -7.73
CA THR A 34 15.66 3.14 -6.41
C THR A 34 17.07 3.71 -6.53
N ASP A 35 17.59 4.38 -5.51
CA ASP A 35 18.94 4.93 -5.53
C ASP A 35 20.03 3.89 -5.84
N ALA A 36 19.80 2.62 -5.50
CA ALA A 36 20.69 1.51 -5.84
C ALA A 36 20.92 1.35 -7.35
N THR A 37 20.02 1.85 -8.19
CA THR A 37 20.16 1.87 -9.65
C THR A 37 21.32 2.76 -10.09
N PHE A 38 21.66 3.80 -9.31
CA PHE A 38 22.63 4.83 -9.67
C PHE A 38 23.85 4.92 -8.74
N ALA A 39 23.80 4.32 -7.55
CA ALA A 39 24.81 4.49 -6.49
C ALA A 39 26.26 4.12 -6.87
N ALA A 40 26.45 3.24 -7.85
CA ALA A 40 27.78 2.82 -8.36
C ALA A 40 27.89 2.97 -9.89
N GLY A 41 27.10 3.87 -10.48
CA GLY A 41 26.87 3.96 -11.92
C GLY A 41 25.59 3.23 -12.36
N PRO A 42 25.18 3.35 -13.64
CA PRO A 42 23.95 2.75 -14.14
C PRO A 42 23.95 1.24 -13.97
N SER A 43 23.07 0.73 -13.12
CA SER A 43 22.90 -0.71 -12.88
C SER A 43 21.43 -1.09 -12.87
N LEU A 44 21.13 -2.39 -12.99
CA LEU A 44 19.76 -2.89 -12.86
C LEU A 44 19.36 -3.09 -11.38
N HIS A 45 20.25 -2.79 -10.43
CA HIS A 45 19.93 -2.92 -9.01
C HIS A 45 18.77 -1.99 -8.62
N GLY A 46 17.78 -2.54 -7.93
CA GLY A 46 16.57 -1.81 -7.55
C GLY A 46 15.53 -1.62 -8.66
N LEU A 47 15.76 -2.13 -9.87
CA LEU A 47 14.78 -2.09 -10.96
C LEU A 47 13.70 -3.16 -10.79
N VAL A 48 12.44 -2.74 -10.87
CA VAL A 48 11.27 -3.62 -10.98
C VAL A 48 10.45 -3.21 -12.19
N LEU A 49 10.06 -4.18 -13.00
CA LEU A 49 9.17 -3.99 -14.14
C LEU A 49 7.82 -4.60 -13.81
N ALA A 50 6.73 -3.96 -14.20
CA ALA A 50 5.40 -4.47 -13.95
C ALA A 50 4.45 -4.24 -15.13
N VAL A 51 3.56 -5.22 -15.33
CA VAL A 51 2.40 -5.12 -16.21
C VAL A 51 1.16 -5.31 -15.37
N GLU A 52 0.24 -4.36 -15.45
CA GLU A 52 -1.00 -4.40 -14.68
C GLU A 52 -2.21 -4.07 -15.54
N LYS A 53 -3.32 -4.76 -15.28
CA LYS A 53 -4.65 -4.34 -15.69
C LYS A 53 -5.41 -3.91 -14.43
N PRO A 54 -5.67 -2.61 -14.23
CA PRO A 54 -6.28 -2.11 -13.01
C PRO A 54 -7.58 -2.85 -12.64
N GLY A 55 -7.64 -3.37 -11.42
CA GLY A 55 -8.78 -4.14 -10.92
C GLY A 55 -8.81 -5.63 -11.31
N PHE A 56 -7.87 -6.10 -12.15
CA PHE A 56 -7.79 -7.50 -12.57
C PHE A 56 -6.51 -8.20 -12.14
N PHE A 57 -5.34 -7.69 -12.55
CA PHE A 57 -4.07 -8.32 -12.21
C PHE A 57 -2.90 -7.34 -12.19
N ILE A 58 -1.83 -7.76 -11.50
CA ILE A 58 -0.50 -7.15 -11.52
C ILE A 58 0.52 -8.29 -11.60
N VAL A 59 1.47 -8.17 -12.52
CA VAL A 59 2.64 -9.05 -12.60
C VAL A 59 3.88 -8.18 -12.45
N ASP A 60 4.57 -8.31 -11.32
CA ASP A 60 5.84 -7.64 -11.06
C ASP A 60 7.00 -8.61 -11.32
N TYR A 61 8.06 -8.11 -11.95
CA TYR A 61 9.34 -8.79 -12.13
C TYR A 61 10.46 -7.98 -11.49
N ASN A 62 11.09 -8.55 -10.47
CA ASN A 62 12.27 -7.99 -9.84
C ASN A 62 13.51 -8.39 -10.65
N VAL A 63 14.08 -7.42 -11.37
CA VAL A 63 15.15 -7.68 -12.34
C VAL A 63 16.41 -8.24 -11.67
N PRO A 64 16.93 -7.66 -10.56
CA PRO A 64 18.10 -8.23 -9.86
C PRO A 64 17.89 -9.63 -9.32
N LYS A 65 16.74 -9.88 -8.69
CA LYS A 65 16.44 -11.17 -8.04
C LYS A 65 15.96 -12.24 -9.01
N LYS A 66 15.65 -11.85 -10.26
CA LYS A 66 15.02 -12.71 -11.26
C LYS A 66 13.75 -13.38 -10.73
N ASP A 67 12.97 -12.61 -9.97
CA ASP A 67 11.81 -13.12 -9.23
C ASP A 67 10.50 -12.47 -9.68
N PHE A 68 9.42 -13.24 -9.59
CA PHE A 68 8.08 -12.83 -9.99
C PHE A 68 7.15 -12.74 -8.80
N ARG A 69 6.30 -11.72 -8.82
CA ARG A 69 5.13 -11.60 -7.97
C ARG A 69 3.90 -11.47 -8.84
N PHE A 70 2.94 -12.36 -8.60
CA PHE A 70 1.65 -12.39 -9.27
C PHE A 70 0.59 -11.89 -8.29
N GLN A 71 -0.28 -11.01 -8.75
CA GLN A 71 -1.42 -10.54 -7.98
C GLN A 71 -2.67 -10.59 -8.87
N PHE A 72 -3.73 -11.23 -8.40
CA PHE A 72 -5.01 -11.34 -9.09
C PHE A 72 -6.12 -10.83 -8.19
N MET A 73 -6.96 -9.96 -8.73
CA MET A 73 -8.07 -9.33 -8.03
C MET A 73 -9.38 -9.78 -8.66
N SER A 74 -10.36 -10.09 -7.81
CA SER A 74 -11.71 -10.47 -8.26
C SER A 74 -12.75 -9.86 -7.32
N SER A 75 -13.95 -9.64 -7.84
CA SER A 75 -15.09 -9.20 -7.04
C SER A 75 -16.29 -10.09 -7.33
N VAL A 76 -16.87 -10.65 -6.27
CA VAL A 76 -18.06 -11.49 -6.34
C VAL A 76 -19.14 -10.92 -5.40
N ARG A 77 -20.39 -11.34 -5.58
CA ARG A 77 -21.48 -10.94 -4.66
C ARG A 77 -21.84 -12.10 -3.74
N VAL A 78 -21.87 -11.84 -2.45
CA VAL A 78 -22.35 -12.77 -1.42
C VAL A 78 -23.54 -12.11 -0.73
N ALA A 79 -24.71 -12.74 -0.77
CA ALA A 79 -25.96 -12.15 -0.26
C ALA A 79 -26.23 -10.73 -0.79
N GLY A 80 -25.93 -10.49 -2.07
CA GLY A 80 -26.06 -9.19 -2.73
C GLY A 80 -24.98 -8.16 -2.36
N LYS A 81 -24.09 -8.47 -1.41
CA LYS A 81 -23.01 -7.61 -0.93
C LYS A 81 -21.69 -7.88 -1.69
N PRO A 82 -20.92 -6.85 -2.07
CA PRO A 82 -19.63 -7.04 -2.73
C PRO A 82 -18.60 -7.68 -1.80
N LEU A 83 -18.00 -8.78 -2.25
CA LEU A 83 -16.82 -9.42 -1.68
C LEU A 83 -15.66 -9.28 -2.66
N ASN A 84 -14.69 -8.46 -2.29
CA ASN A 84 -13.46 -8.27 -3.06
C ASN A 84 -12.39 -9.24 -2.57
N LEU A 85 -11.78 -9.96 -3.49
CA LEU A 85 -10.76 -10.96 -3.25
C LEU A 85 -9.46 -10.55 -3.93
N ASN A 86 -8.35 -10.80 -3.25
CA ASN A 86 -7.01 -10.55 -3.75
C ASN A 86 -6.14 -11.76 -3.47
N TYR A 87 -5.60 -12.36 -4.51
CA TYR A 87 -4.62 -13.44 -4.44
C TYR A 87 -3.26 -12.87 -4.78
N ILE A 88 -2.25 -13.09 -3.94
CA ILE A 88 -0.87 -12.70 -4.20
C ILE A 88 0.03 -13.93 -4.05
N HIS A 89 0.84 -14.22 -5.06
CA HIS A 89 1.86 -15.26 -5.01
C HIS A 89 3.23 -14.70 -5.35
N MET A 90 4.19 -14.89 -4.45
CA MET A 90 5.59 -14.54 -4.64
C MET A 90 6.36 -15.82 -4.92
N ARG A 91 6.93 -15.92 -6.12
CA ARG A 91 7.59 -17.14 -6.60
C ARG A 91 8.86 -17.44 -5.80
N GLY A 92 9.71 -16.45 -5.56
CA GLY A 92 11.00 -16.62 -4.89
C GLY A 92 10.86 -17.00 -3.42
N ASP A 93 9.89 -16.41 -2.73
CA ASP A 93 9.56 -16.75 -1.34
C ASP A 93 8.69 -18.03 -1.23
N ASN A 94 8.22 -18.57 -2.37
CA ASN A 94 7.16 -19.59 -2.44
C ASN A 94 6.00 -19.30 -1.48
N ARG A 95 5.54 -18.05 -1.46
CA ARG A 95 4.60 -17.54 -0.45
C ARG A 95 3.33 -17.03 -1.10
N THR A 96 2.20 -17.49 -0.58
CA THR A 96 0.87 -17.10 -1.06
C THR A 96 0.10 -16.35 0.04
N ILE A 97 -0.48 -15.22 -0.33
CA ILE A 97 -1.33 -14.38 0.53
C ILE A 97 -2.72 -14.29 -0.10
N LEU A 98 -3.75 -14.47 0.73
CA LEU A 98 -5.13 -14.25 0.37
C LEU A 98 -5.68 -13.08 1.19
N ASP A 99 -6.25 -12.09 0.51
CA ASP A 99 -7.00 -11.02 1.14
C ASP A 99 -8.47 -11.06 0.69
N GLY A 100 -9.38 -10.76 1.60
CA GLY A 100 -10.80 -10.62 1.36
C GLY A 100 -11.33 -9.35 2.02
N THR A 101 -12.24 -8.64 1.36
CA THR A 101 -12.97 -7.52 1.93
C THR A 101 -14.45 -7.60 1.56
N LEU A 102 -15.30 -7.78 2.56
CA LEU A 102 -16.74 -7.76 2.43
C LEU A 102 -17.28 -6.36 2.76
N VAL A 103 -18.01 -5.77 1.83
CA VAL A 103 -18.67 -4.48 2.01
C VAL A 103 -20.08 -4.72 2.53
N LEU A 104 -20.30 -4.48 3.83
CA LEU A 104 -21.59 -4.72 4.48
C LEU A 104 -22.61 -3.65 4.08
N ASP A 105 -22.19 -2.39 4.09
CA ASP A 105 -22.98 -1.23 3.65
C ASP A 105 -22.06 -0.04 3.29
N SER A 106 -22.61 1.17 3.17
CA SER A 106 -21.87 2.38 2.84
C SER A 106 -20.88 2.81 3.93
N ALA A 107 -21.12 2.43 5.19
CA ALA A 107 -20.32 2.79 6.34
C ALA A 107 -19.43 1.65 6.85
N ASN A 108 -19.83 0.39 6.66
CA ASN A 108 -19.25 -0.76 7.33
C ASN A 108 -18.59 -1.73 6.35
N LYS A 109 -17.35 -2.13 6.66
CA LYS A 109 -16.59 -3.14 5.91
C LYS A 109 -15.82 -4.07 6.85
N VAL A 110 -15.69 -5.33 6.46
CA VAL A 110 -14.85 -6.32 7.14
C VAL A 110 -13.80 -6.79 6.15
N SER A 111 -12.55 -6.78 6.58
CA SER A 111 -11.42 -7.29 5.80
C SER A 111 -10.69 -8.38 6.58
N ALA A 112 -10.19 -9.38 5.87
CA ALA A 112 -9.31 -10.40 6.40
C ALA A 112 -8.16 -10.62 5.42
N ASN A 113 -6.97 -10.84 5.92
CA ASN A 113 -5.86 -11.35 5.12
C ASN A 113 -5.14 -12.49 5.82
N HIS A 114 -4.57 -13.39 5.04
CA HIS A 114 -3.88 -14.57 5.56
C HIS A 114 -2.78 -15.03 4.62
N VAL A 115 -1.62 -15.37 5.19
CA VAL A 115 -0.54 -16.05 4.49
C VAL A 115 -0.75 -17.55 4.62
N LEU A 116 -1.04 -18.23 3.50
CA LEU A 116 -1.36 -19.65 3.46
C LEU A 116 -0.24 -20.49 4.11
N GLY A 117 -0.64 -21.45 4.94
CA GLY A 117 0.29 -22.35 5.63
C GLY A 117 1.00 -21.74 6.83
N SER A 118 0.56 -20.58 7.33
CA SER A 118 1.16 -19.93 8.50
C SER A 118 0.09 -19.44 9.49
N ARG A 119 0.48 -19.00 10.68
CA ARG A 119 -0.42 -18.29 11.61
C ARG A 119 -0.61 -16.81 11.26
N ASN A 120 0.09 -16.32 10.23
CA ASN A 120 0.06 -14.91 9.88
C ASN A 120 -1.26 -14.57 9.18
N GLY A 121 -2.18 -13.98 9.92
CA GLY A 121 -3.40 -13.41 9.41
C GLY A 121 -3.86 -12.24 10.25
N LYS A 122 -4.65 -11.36 9.65
CA LYS A 122 -5.17 -10.18 10.31
C LYS A 122 -6.62 -9.93 9.91
N PHE A 123 -7.44 -9.62 10.90
CA PHE A 123 -8.83 -9.22 10.72
C PHE A 123 -8.95 -7.73 10.97
N LYS A 124 -9.75 -7.03 10.16
CA LYS A 124 -9.96 -5.59 10.28
C LYS A 124 -11.44 -5.29 10.10
N TYR A 125 -11.96 -4.45 10.98
CA TYR A 125 -13.25 -3.81 10.80
C TYR A 125 -13.01 -2.35 10.40
N SER A 126 -13.85 -1.80 9.54
CA SER A 126 -13.79 -0.40 9.13
C SER A 126 -15.18 0.20 9.22
N TYR A 127 -15.28 1.30 9.97
CA TYR A 127 -16.51 2.06 10.16
C TYR A 127 -16.32 3.53 9.78
N LEU A 128 -17.11 4.01 8.82
CA LEU A 128 -17.17 5.39 8.40
C LEU A 128 -18.26 6.14 9.17
N HIS A 129 -17.84 6.94 10.14
CA HIS A 129 -18.70 7.81 10.92
C HIS A 129 -18.88 9.18 10.25
N GLY A 130 -20.14 9.58 10.07
CA GLY A 130 -20.51 10.90 9.53
C GLY A 130 -19.97 11.19 8.12
N GLY A 131 -19.63 10.15 7.34
CA GLY A 131 -19.08 10.29 5.99
C GLY A 131 -17.66 10.85 5.90
N ALA A 132 -17.02 11.18 7.03
CA ALA A 132 -15.73 11.88 7.05
C ALA A 132 -14.67 11.20 7.91
N THR A 133 -15.05 10.52 9.00
CA THR A 133 -14.10 9.91 9.94
C THR A 133 -14.20 8.40 9.87
N THR A 134 -13.09 7.70 9.65
CA THR A 134 -13.04 6.24 9.60
C THR A 134 -12.31 5.70 10.82
N PHE A 135 -12.90 4.71 11.48
CA PHE A 135 -12.28 3.94 12.54
C PHE A 135 -11.94 2.54 12.04
N GLU A 136 -10.73 2.08 12.30
CA GLU A 136 -10.21 0.80 11.82
C GLU A 136 -9.51 0.01 12.94
N PRO A 137 -10.25 -0.65 13.85
CA PRO A 137 -9.66 -1.66 14.72
C PRO A 137 -9.30 -2.92 13.91
N SER A 138 -8.19 -3.54 14.28
CA SER A 138 -7.73 -4.77 13.64
C SER A 138 -7.01 -5.69 14.60
N TYR A 139 -7.10 -6.99 14.39
CA TYR A 139 -6.47 -8.00 15.24
C TYR A 139 -5.48 -8.82 14.42
N ASP A 140 -4.23 -8.84 14.86
CA ASP A 140 -3.13 -9.62 14.27
C ASP A 140 -3.04 -10.97 14.99
N LEU A 141 -3.34 -12.06 14.27
CA LEU A 141 -3.36 -13.42 14.83
C LEU A 141 -1.98 -13.94 15.21
N ALA A 142 -0.93 -13.49 14.51
CA ALA A 142 0.42 -13.95 14.77
C ALA A 142 1.01 -13.27 16.02
N LYS A 143 0.64 -12.01 16.24
CA LYS A 143 1.10 -11.21 17.39
C LYS A 143 0.14 -11.23 18.58
N GLU A 144 -1.04 -11.80 18.39
CA GLU A 144 -2.12 -11.85 19.39
C GLU A 144 -2.49 -10.45 19.92
N SER A 145 -2.43 -9.43 19.05
CA SER A 145 -2.55 -8.03 19.45
C SER A 145 -3.52 -7.24 18.59
N TRP A 146 -4.15 -6.24 19.19
CA TRP A 146 -4.95 -5.25 18.48
C TRP A 146 -4.10 -4.12 17.92
N ASP A 147 -4.42 -3.66 16.71
CA ASP A 147 -3.92 -2.41 16.15
C ASP A 147 -5.11 -1.51 15.82
N PHE A 148 -4.89 -0.20 15.93
CA PHE A 148 -5.94 0.80 15.74
C PHE A 148 -5.50 1.82 14.70
N ALA A 149 -6.41 2.24 13.85
CA ALA A 149 -6.23 3.43 13.05
C ALA A 149 -7.50 4.29 13.03
N VAL A 150 -7.30 5.60 12.95
CA VAL A 150 -8.35 6.57 12.71
C VAL A 150 -7.91 7.46 11.57
N SER A 151 -8.82 7.73 10.64
CA SER A 151 -8.58 8.72 9.58
C SER A 151 -9.73 9.70 9.50
N ARG A 152 -9.45 10.94 9.12
CA ARG A 152 -10.45 11.98 8.90
C ARG A 152 -10.16 12.71 7.60
N ARG A 153 -11.16 12.74 6.73
CA ARG A 153 -11.15 13.55 5.51
C ARG A 153 -11.61 14.97 5.82
N PHE A 154 -10.91 15.94 5.25
CA PHE A 154 -11.22 17.36 5.30
C PHE A 154 -10.91 17.98 3.92
N TYR A 155 -11.96 18.26 3.14
CA TYR A 155 -11.82 18.61 1.71
C TYR A 155 -10.96 17.57 0.95
N ASP A 156 -9.89 18.02 0.31
CA ASP A 156 -8.94 17.20 -0.45
C ASP A 156 -7.86 16.56 0.43
N ASP A 157 -7.84 16.89 1.73
CA ASP A 157 -6.89 16.39 2.72
C ASP A 157 -7.44 15.20 3.50
N VAL A 158 -6.56 14.28 3.86
CA VAL A 158 -6.85 13.17 4.77
C VAL A 158 -5.74 13.11 5.82
N PHE A 159 -6.14 13.13 7.08
CA PHE A 159 -5.25 12.92 8.21
C PHE A 159 -5.51 11.54 8.78
N ARG A 160 -4.45 10.79 9.08
CA ARG A 160 -4.55 9.44 9.63
C ARG A 160 -3.57 9.26 10.78
N ALA A 161 -4.05 8.70 11.86
CA ALA A 161 -3.25 8.22 12.97
C ALA A 161 -3.40 6.71 13.09
N SER A 162 -2.33 6.01 13.45
CA SER A 162 -2.34 4.57 13.64
C SER A 162 -1.43 4.16 14.79
N TYR A 163 -1.80 3.11 15.48
CA TYR A 163 -1.01 2.51 16.55
C TYR A 163 -1.02 1.00 16.43
N GLN A 164 0.17 0.41 16.34
CA GLN A 164 0.35 -1.04 16.39
C GLN A 164 0.77 -1.45 17.80
N THR A 165 -0.04 -2.25 18.48
CA THR A 165 0.18 -2.50 19.93
C THR A 165 1.41 -3.37 20.17
N SER A 166 1.56 -4.47 19.43
CA SER A 166 2.67 -5.40 19.64
C SER A 166 4.05 -4.76 19.38
N SER A 167 4.17 -3.93 18.34
CA SER A 167 5.42 -3.23 18.00
C SER A 167 5.56 -1.87 18.69
N LYS A 168 4.51 -1.41 19.38
CA LYS A 168 4.38 -0.05 19.94
C LYS A 168 4.68 1.05 18.92
N LEU A 169 4.33 0.82 17.65
CA LEU A 169 4.60 1.75 16.56
C LEU A 169 3.44 2.75 16.43
N LEU A 170 3.72 4.02 16.68
CA LEU A 170 2.80 5.13 16.43
C LEU A 170 3.11 5.74 15.06
N GLY A 171 2.08 5.94 14.24
CA GLY A 171 2.20 6.53 12.91
C GLY A 171 1.20 7.66 12.70
N LEU A 172 1.65 8.73 12.05
CA LEU A 172 0.85 9.86 11.58
C LEU A 172 1.06 10.02 10.09
N GLU A 173 -0.01 10.34 9.37
CA GLU A 173 0.01 10.52 7.93
C GLU A 173 -0.92 11.67 7.55
N TRP A 174 -0.44 12.51 6.65
CA TRP A 174 -1.24 13.48 5.92
C TRP A 174 -1.11 13.18 4.43
N SER A 175 -2.23 13.17 3.72
CA SER A 175 -2.24 13.08 2.26
C SER A 175 -3.20 14.09 1.66
N ARG A 176 -2.82 14.67 0.53
CA ARG A 176 -3.65 15.56 -0.28
C ARG A 176 -3.74 15.03 -1.71
N SER A 177 -4.93 14.96 -2.26
CA SER A 177 -5.14 14.64 -3.68
C SER A 177 -5.79 15.82 -4.39
N SER A 178 -5.03 16.52 -5.23
CA SER A 178 -5.52 17.62 -6.07
C SER A 178 -5.51 17.20 -7.53
N LYS A 179 -6.54 17.58 -8.28
CA LYS A 179 -6.58 17.39 -9.74
C LYS A 179 -5.57 18.26 -10.48
N ILE A 180 -5.11 19.36 -9.87
CA ILE A 180 -4.23 20.34 -10.50
C ILE A 180 -2.78 20.12 -10.08
N ASN A 181 -2.55 19.85 -8.79
CA ASN A 181 -1.20 19.81 -8.21
C ASN A 181 -0.69 18.38 -7.96
N GLY A 182 -1.42 17.35 -8.40
CA GLY A 182 -1.10 15.96 -8.13
C GLY A 182 -1.43 15.51 -6.70
N THR A 183 -0.88 14.36 -6.31
CA THR A 183 -1.10 13.77 -4.98
C THR A 183 0.18 13.81 -4.14
N PHE A 184 0.05 14.29 -2.91
CA PHE A 184 1.14 14.34 -1.93
C PHE A 184 0.80 13.50 -0.72
N LYS A 185 1.82 12.88 -0.12
CA LYS A 185 1.71 12.16 1.14
C LYS A 185 2.94 12.39 1.98
N VAL A 186 2.74 12.73 3.25
CA VAL A 186 3.80 12.84 4.25
C VAL A 186 3.41 11.97 5.43
N SER A 187 4.33 11.10 5.83
CA SER A 187 4.11 10.15 6.92
C SER A 187 5.27 10.25 7.92
N ALA A 188 4.95 10.14 9.21
CA ALA A 188 5.89 10.09 10.30
C ALA A 188 5.57 8.88 11.19
N SER A 189 6.57 8.15 11.65
CA SER A 189 6.37 7.05 12.60
C SER A 189 7.45 6.99 13.67
N VAL A 190 7.06 6.58 14.86
CA VAL A 190 7.94 6.45 16.03
C VAL A 190 7.66 5.14 16.73
N ASN A 191 8.71 4.37 17.01
CA ASN A 191 8.64 3.17 17.83
C ASN A 191 8.76 3.58 19.30
N LEU A 192 7.71 3.38 20.08
CA LEU A 192 7.64 3.75 21.49
C LEU A 192 8.24 2.69 22.43
N ALA A 193 8.72 1.56 21.91
CA ALA A 193 9.34 0.49 22.69
C ALA A 193 10.82 0.73 23.02
N GLY A 194 11.52 1.57 22.26
CA GLY A 194 12.96 1.82 22.41
C GLY A 194 13.31 3.21 22.94
N GLU A 195 14.56 3.40 23.36
CA GLU A 195 15.08 4.72 23.73
C GLU A 195 15.13 5.65 22.50
N ARG A 196 14.33 6.73 22.58
CA ARG A 196 14.32 7.96 21.78
C ARG A 196 15.04 7.88 20.41
N LYS A 197 14.48 7.10 19.48
CA LYS A 197 14.90 7.12 18.07
C LYS A 197 14.25 8.29 17.34
N MET A 198 15.00 8.90 16.43
CA MET A 198 14.43 9.89 15.50
C MET A 198 13.22 9.29 14.79
N PRO A 199 12.13 10.06 14.61
CA PRO A 199 10.97 9.58 13.89
C PRO A 199 11.36 9.30 12.43
N ARG A 200 10.90 8.17 11.90
CA ARG A 200 11.02 7.89 10.47
C ARG A 200 10.04 8.78 9.73
N LEU A 201 10.58 9.59 8.83
CA LEU A 201 9.83 10.44 7.91
C LEU A 201 9.86 9.86 6.51
N THR A 202 8.71 9.94 5.84
CA THR A 202 8.53 9.55 4.44
C THR A 202 7.73 10.62 3.71
N ALA A 203 8.14 10.97 2.50
CA ALA A 203 7.42 11.89 1.64
C ALA A 203 7.23 11.26 0.26
N GLU A 204 6.04 11.42 -0.32
CA GLU A 204 5.69 10.92 -1.66
C GLU A 204 4.96 12.01 -2.45
N SER A 205 5.22 12.07 -3.75
CA SER A 205 4.51 12.93 -4.69
C SER A 205 4.21 12.16 -5.98
N THR A 206 3.01 12.31 -6.52
CA THR A 206 2.56 11.67 -7.76
C THR A 206 1.95 12.70 -8.70
N TRP A 207 2.38 12.65 -9.96
CA TRP A 207 1.98 13.55 -11.04
C TRP A 207 1.44 12.74 -12.20
N ASP A 208 0.23 13.07 -12.64
CA ASP A 208 -0.37 12.47 -13.84
C ASP A 208 -0.20 13.44 -15.01
N ILE A 209 0.24 12.91 -16.15
CA ILE A 209 0.57 13.67 -17.35
C ILE A 209 -0.28 13.12 -18.50
N ASP A 210 -1.10 13.99 -19.08
CA ASP A 210 -1.77 13.71 -20.34
C ASP A 210 -0.80 14.05 -21.48
N MET A 211 -0.52 13.08 -22.35
CA MET A 211 0.34 13.19 -23.54
C MET A 211 -0.44 12.98 -24.83
#